data_AF-A0A4S2J2Z9-F1
#
_entry.id   AF-A0A4S2J2Z9-F1
#
_cell.length_a   1.000
_cell.length_b   1.000
_cell.length_c   1.000
_cell.angle_alpha   90.00
_cell.angle_beta   90.00
_cell.angle_gamma   90.00
#
_symmetry.space_group_name_H-M   'P 1'
#
loop_
_entity.id
_entity.type
_entity.pdbx_description
1 polymer ?
#
loop_
_entity_poly.entity_id
_entity_poly.type
_entity_poly.pdbx_seq_one_letter_code
_entity_poly.pdbx_strand_id
1 'polypeptide(L)'
;MRALRILLIIVVILGGLFVIVDRVAVHFAQGEVADKLKSSENLSVTPDVDIKGFPFLTQVAGGSLDDVEVGIKSYDAATGEPGKTIRIDDLEADMKGVSFSGDYSSATASSATGTATISYDELMKTAKSQPTDIGLGIRAKVVGLSDGGNGKIKVAVKVSGTVAGAIPIDRTVSVLSTVSVVNNKVEVRADSLPSVAGLGLAEDRVRTITDFQQVIDQLPGGIKLAKVEAAENGVKISVQGSDVKLAG
;
A
#
# COMPACT_ATOMS: atom_id res chain seq x y z
N MET A 1 13.47 -53.83 26.61
CA MET A 1 12.20 -53.15 27.02
C MET A 1 12.44 -51.93 27.91
N ARG A 2 13.14 -52.03 29.06
CA ARG A 2 13.33 -50.89 29.99
C ARG A 2 14.17 -49.74 29.41
N ALA A 3 15.34 -50.03 28.82
CA ALA A 3 16.20 -49.00 28.21
C ALA A 3 15.51 -48.26 27.05
N LEU A 4 14.76 -48.98 26.22
CA LEU A 4 13.97 -48.38 25.12
C LEU A 4 12.89 -47.44 25.65
N ARG A 5 12.20 -47.82 26.73
CA ARG A 5 11.19 -46.97 27.37
C ARG A 5 11.83 -45.70 27.98
N ILE A 6 12.98 -45.82 28.63
CA ILE A 6 13.72 -44.68 29.19
C ILE A 6 14.18 -43.74 28.08
N LEU A 7 14.76 -44.28 27.00
CA LEU A 7 15.18 -43.49 25.83
C LEU A 7 13.99 -42.73 25.23
N LEU A 8 12.84 -43.41 25.05
CA LEU A 8 11.63 -42.78 24.53
C LEU A 8 11.16 -41.63 25.44
N ILE A 9 11.14 -41.83 26.76
CA ILE A 9 10.76 -40.79 27.71
C ILE A 9 11.69 -39.58 27.62
N ILE A 10 13.01 -39.81 27.55
CA ILE A 10 13.99 -38.73 27.41
C ILE A 10 13.76 -37.97 26.10
N VAL A 11 13.56 -38.68 24.98
CA VAL A 11 13.29 -38.05 23.68
C VAL A 11 12.01 -37.23 23.72
N VAL A 12 10.95 -37.73 24.35
CA VAL A 12 9.69 -36.98 24.49
C VAL A 12 9.86 -35.73 25.36
N ILE A 13 10.58 -35.83 26.49
CA ILE A 13 10.84 -34.69 27.37
C ILE A 13 11.69 -33.64 26.65
N LEU A 14 12.79 -34.05 26.01
CA LEU A 14 13.66 -33.14 25.26
C LEU A 14 12.94 -32.53 24.07
N GLY A 15 12.13 -33.32 23.35
CA GLY A 15 11.29 -32.83 22.27
C GLY A 15 10.30 -31.78 22.77
N GLY A 16 9.59 -32.06 23.87
CA GLY A 16 8.66 -31.11 24.48
C GLY A 16 9.34 -29.81 24.91
N LEU A 17 10.51 -29.90 25.57
CA LEU A 17 11.29 -28.74 25.97
C LEU A 17 11.77 -27.91 24.76
N PHE A 18 12.21 -28.58 23.70
CA PHE A 18 12.64 -27.93 22.46
C PHE A 18 11.49 -27.11 21.84
N VAL A 19 10.27 -27.67 21.76
CA VAL A 19 9.10 -26.94 21.25
C VAL A 19 8.79 -25.70 22.08
N ILE A 20 8.92 -25.77 23.41
CA ILE A 20 8.68 -24.62 24.28
C ILE A 20 9.71 -23.51 24.01
N VAL A 21 11.00 -23.87 23.97
CA VAL A 21 12.07 -22.90 23.72
C VAL A 21 11.94 -22.27 22.33
N ASP A 22 11.61 -23.08 21.31
CA ASP A 22 11.37 -22.62 19.95
C ASP A 22 10.27 -21.55 19.88
N ARG A 23 9.15 -21.78 20.59
CA ARG A 23 8.00 -20.87 20.58
C ARG A 23 8.23 -19.59 21.38
N VAL A 24 9.01 -19.66 22.46
CA VAL A 24 9.42 -18.45 23.19
C VAL A 24 10.41 -17.62 22.36
N ALA A 25 11.34 -18.28 21.67
CA ALA A 25 12.35 -17.62 20.86
C ALA A 25 11.73 -16.84 19.69
N VAL A 26 10.76 -17.42 18.96
CA VAL A 26 10.10 -16.71 17.85
C VAL A 26 9.31 -15.50 18.34
N HIS A 27 8.60 -15.62 19.47
CA HIS A 27 7.83 -14.50 20.00
C HIS A 27 8.73 -13.33 20.44
N PHE A 28 9.88 -13.65 21.03
CA PHE A 28 10.88 -12.64 21.38
C PHE A 28 11.48 -11.97 20.12
N ALA A 29 11.80 -12.77 19.10
CA ALA A 29 12.33 -12.25 17.83
C ALA A 29 11.34 -11.34 17.11
N GLN A 30 10.05 -11.70 17.06
CA GLN A 30 8.98 -10.87 16.51
C GLN A 30 8.93 -9.50 17.19
N GLY A 31 8.99 -9.46 18.53
CA GLY A 31 8.99 -8.21 19.30
C GLY A 31 10.22 -7.33 19.03
N GLU A 32 11.41 -7.91 19.00
CA GLU A 32 12.65 -7.18 18.72
C GLU A 32 12.64 -6.55 17.31
N VAL A 33 12.15 -7.30 16.32
CA VAL A 33 12.01 -6.81 14.94
C VAL A 33 11.00 -5.66 14.88
N ALA A 34 9.85 -5.80 15.55
CA ALA A 34 8.84 -4.74 15.62
C ALA A 34 9.39 -3.44 16.24
N ASP A 35 10.11 -3.54 17.36
CA ASP A 35 10.72 -2.39 18.03
C ASP A 35 11.83 -1.74 17.19
N LYS A 36 12.61 -2.55 16.48
CA LYS A 36 13.63 -2.07 15.55
C LYS A 36 13.00 -1.34 14.37
N LEU A 37 11.94 -1.88 13.78
CA LEU A 37 11.19 -1.24 12.69
C LEU A 37 10.58 0.08 13.16
N LYS A 38 9.95 0.09 14.34
CA LYS A 38 9.42 1.31 14.94
C LYS A 38 10.46 2.42 15.07
N SER A 39 11.65 2.08 15.55
CA SER A 39 12.71 3.05 15.81
C SER A 39 13.41 3.51 14.52
N SER A 40 13.63 2.60 13.57
CA SER A 40 14.32 2.92 12.30
C SER A 40 13.44 3.72 11.34
N GLU A 41 12.16 3.38 11.26
CA GLU A 41 11.18 4.05 10.41
C GLU A 41 10.42 5.17 11.15
N ASN A 42 10.81 5.47 12.40
CA ASN A 42 10.22 6.51 13.25
C ASN A 42 8.67 6.42 13.34
N LEU A 43 8.17 5.21 13.53
CA LEU A 43 6.73 4.91 13.54
C LEU A 43 6.09 5.33 14.87
N SER A 44 4.88 5.88 14.78
CA SER A 44 4.09 6.28 15.94
C SER A 44 3.60 5.07 16.76
N VAL A 45 3.32 3.96 16.08
CA VAL A 45 2.81 2.71 16.66
C VAL A 45 3.78 1.57 16.34
N THR A 46 3.92 0.63 17.27
CA THR A 46 4.74 -0.58 17.05
C THR A 46 4.09 -1.43 15.95
N PRO A 47 4.84 -1.83 14.91
CA PRO A 47 4.36 -2.74 13.87
C PRO A 47 3.97 -4.10 14.44
N ASP A 48 3.09 -4.79 13.74
CA ASP A 48 2.86 -6.22 13.94
C ASP A 48 3.86 -7.00 13.07
N VAL A 49 4.49 -8.02 13.64
CA VAL A 49 5.46 -8.87 12.93
C VAL A 49 5.14 -10.32 13.26
N ASP A 50 4.84 -11.11 12.22
CA ASP A 50 4.59 -12.53 12.36
C ASP A 50 5.60 -13.33 11.53
N ILE A 51 6.55 -13.94 12.24
CA ILE A 51 7.47 -14.93 11.68
C ILE A 51 6.83 -16.31 11.76
N LYS A 52 6.53 -16.90 10.60
CA LYS A 52 5.90 -18.22 10.50
C LYS A 52 6.92 -19.34 10.28
N GLY A 53 6.41 -20.56 10.31
CA GLY A 53 7.19 -21.79 10.20
C GLY A 53 7.53 -22.43 11.55
N PHE A 54 7.90 -23.71 11.50
CA PHE A 54 8.21 -24.53 12.65
C PHE A 54 9.18 -25.66 12.29
N PRO A 55 10.25 -25.89 13.06
CA PRO A 55 10.73 -25.08 14.19
C PRO A 55 11.44 -23.79 13.75
N PHE A 56 11.19 -22.67 14.44
CA PHE A 56 11.84 -21.38 14.17
C PHE A 56 13.38 -21.45 14.34
N LEU A 57 13.87 -22.07 15.41
CA LEU A 57 15.30 -22.16 15.69
C LEU A 57 16.04 -22.96 14.62
N THR A 58 15.39 -23.96 14.02
CA THR A 58 15.95 -24.73 12.91
C THR A 58 16.05 -23.88 11.65
N GLN A 59 15.04 -23.06 11.36
CA GLN A 59 15.04 -22.12 10.24
C GLN A 59 16.19 -21.10 10.38
N VAL A 60 16.29 -20.44 11.54
CA VAL A 60 17.37 -19.49 11.84
C VAL A 60 18.74 -20.16 11.72
N ALA A 61 18.92 -21.37 12.27
CA ALA A 61 20.18 -22.10 12.13
C ALA A 61 20.50 -22.49 10.67
N GLY A 62 19.48 -22.66 9.84
CA GLY A 62 19.59 -22.86 8.39
C GLY A 62 19.88 -21.58 7.61
N GLY A 63 19.83 -20.41 8.25
CA GLY A 63 20.08 -19.11 7.60
C GLY A 63 18.91 -18.59 6.77
N SER A 64 17.68 -19.09 6.99
CA SER A 64 16.49 -18.63 6.27
C SER A 64 15.23 -18.65 7.12
N LEU A 65 14.24 -17.83 6.77
CA LEU A 65 12.87 -17.89 7.28
C LEU A 65 11.93 -18.16 6.11
N ASP A 66 11.01 -19.09 6.28
CA ASP A 66 10.11 -19.49 5.20
C ASP A 66 9.09 -18.40 4.86
N ASP A 67 8.62 -17.68 5.88
CA ASP A 67 7.49 -16.77 5.78
C ASP A 67 7.54 -15.72 6.90
N VAL A 68 7.53 -14.44 6.52
CA VAL A 68 7.54 -13.29 7.41
C VAL A 68 6.49 -12.29 6.95
N GLU A 69 5.56 -11.97 7.84
CA GLU A 69 4.51 -10.98 7.64
C GLU A 69 4.80 -9.76 8.53
N VAL A 70 4.63 -8.55 7.97
CA VAL A 70 4.80 -7.28 8.67
C VAL A 70 3.60 -6.38 8.39
N GLY A 71 2.99 -5.86 9.45
CA GLY A 71 1.85 -4.94 9.39
C GLY A 71 2.16 -3.60 10.06
N ILE A 72 2.08 -2.51 9.32
CA ILE A 72 2.25 -1.13 9.80
C ILE A 72 0.93 -0.38 9.61
N LYS A 73 0.34 0.08 10.72
CA LYS A 73 -0.99 0.73 10.69
C LYS A 73 -0.99 2.12 10.06
N SER A 74 0.06 2.89 10.26
CA SER A 74 0.19 4.25 9.73
C SER A 74 1.66 4.54 9.48
N TYR A 75 1.98 5.02 8.27
CA TYR A 75 3.33 5.39 7.84
C TYR A 75 3.29 6.68 7.03
N ASP A 76 4.17 7.63 7.35
CA ASP A 76 4.32 8.87 6.60
C ASP A 76 5.45 8.70 5.57
N ALA A 77 5.07 8.41 4.31
CA ALA A 77 6.04 8.23 3.24
C ALA A 77 6.42 9.57 2.59
N ALA A 78 7.68 9.76 2.25
CA ALA A 78 8.12 10.94 1.50
C ALA A 78 7.61 10.90 0.06
N THR A 79 7.10 12.03 -0.45
CA THR A 79 6.51 12.12 -1.80
C THR A 79 7.52 12.50 -2.90
N GLY A 80 8.81 12.58 -2.57
CA GLY A 80 9.86 13.08 -3.46
C GLY A 80 9.94 14.62 -3.54
N GLU A 81 8.90 15.33 -3.09
CA GLU A 81 8.96 16.78 -2.88
C GLU A 81 9.50 17.11 -1.47
N PRO A 82 10.49 18.01 -1.34
CA PRO A 82 11.05 18.37 -0.04
C PRO A 82 9.98 18.86 0.94
N GLY A 83 9.89 18.20 2.10
CA GLY A 83 8.96 18.57 3.17
C GLY A 83 7.52 18.14 2.96
N LYS A 84 7.20 17.34 1.94
CA LYS A 84 5.87 16.74 1.76
C LYS A 84 5.89 15.23 1.99
N THR A 85 5.07 14.80 2.93
CA THR A 85 4.75 13.41 3.18
C THR A 85 3.35 13.08 2.70
N ILE A 86 3.11 11.79 2.46
CA ILE A 86 1.79 11.22 2.22
C ILE A 86 1.57 10.12 3.27
N ARG A 87 0.45 10.19 3.97
CA ARG A 87 0.08 9.15 4.92
C ARG A 87 -0.41 7.91 4.20
N ILE A 88 0.22 6.79 4.51
CA ILE A 88 -0.15 5.44 4.08
C ILE A 88 -0.72 4.72 5.30
N ASP A 89 -1.94 4.23 5.15
CA ASP A 89 -2.68 3.48 6.15
C ASP A 89 -2.66 1.98 5.78
N ASP A 90 -2.67 1.09 6.78
CA ASP A 90 -2.71 -0.37 6.63
C ASP A 90 -1.71 -0.92 5.58
N LEU A 91 -0.42 -0.65 5.83
CA LEU A 91 0.68 -1.22 5.05
C LEU A 91 0.94 -2.65 5.54
N GLU A 92 0.78 -3.62 4.66
CA GLU A 92 1.07 -5.04 4.91
C GLU A 92 2.12 -5.53 3.94
N ALA A 93 3.07 -6.33 4.42
CA ALA A 93 4.09 -6.98 3.61
C ALA A 93 4.19 -8.46 4.00
N ASP A 94 4.15 -9.33 3.01
CA ASP A 94 4.34 -10.78 3.13
C ASP A 94 5.59 -11.15 2.31
N MET A 95 6.58 -11.74 2.98
CA MET A 95 7.86 -12.12 2.40
C MET A 95 8.07 -13.62 2.58
N LYS A 96 8.27 -14.33 1.47
CA LYS A 96 8.55 -15.78 1.48
C LYS A 96 10.01 -16.07 1.16
N GLY A 97 10.56 -17.09 1.81
CA GLY A 97 11.92 -17.57 1.58
C GLY A 97 12.95 -16.47 1.82
N VAL A 98 12.91 -15.86 3.00
CA VAL A 98 13.86 -14.84 3.44
C VAL A 98 15.17 -15.52 3.78
N SER A 99 16.23 -15.21 3.05
CA SER A 99 17.58 -15.75 3.27
C SER A 99 18.50 -14.67 3.80
N PHE A 100 19.33 -15.02 4.79
CA PHE A 100 20.33 -14.12 5.36
C PHE A 100 21.72 -14.38 4.76
N SER A 101 22.55 -13.34 4.65
CA SER A 101 23.97 -13.55 4.40
C SER A 101 24.62 -14.29 5.58
N GLY A 102 25.75 -14.97 5.35
CA GLY A 102 26.41 -15.79 6.39
C GLY A 102 26.85 -15.00 7.63
N ASP A 103 26.97 -13.68 7.52
CA ASP A 103 27.25 -12.73 8.61
C ASP A 103 25.98 -12.02 9.14
N TYR A 104 24.80 -12.36 8.63
CA TYR A 104 23.50 -11.76 8.94
C TYR A 104 23.42 -10.24 8.69
N SER A 105 24.30 -9.69 7.85
CA SER A 105 24.31 -8.25 7.52
C SER A 105 23.29 -7.86 6.46
N SER A 106 22.79 -8.82 5.69
CA SER A 106 21.80 -8.61 4.64
C SER A 106 20.75 -9.71 4.61
N ALA A 107 19.57 -9.38 4.07
CA ALA A 107 18.46 -10.30 3.93
C ALA A 107 17.78 -10.12 2.57
N THR A 108 17.45 -11.23 1.90
CA THR A 108 16.78 -11.25 0.59
C THR A 108 15.61 -12.23 0.62
N ALA A 109 14.42 -11.76 0.25
CA ALA A 109 13.23 -12.60 0.09
C ALA A 109 13.15 -13.15 -1.33
N SER A 110 12.88 -14.46 -1.46
CA SER A 110 12.64 -15.07 -2.78
C SER A 110 11.45 -14.44 -3.51
N SER A 111 10.38 -14.13 -2.77
CA SER A 111 9.24 -13.35 -3.25
C SER A 111 8.68 -12.48 -2.14
N ALA A 112 8.19 -11.31 -2.50
CA ALA A 112 7.44 -10.47 -1.58
C ALA A 112 6.16 -9.95 -2.23
N THR A 113 5.10 -9.87 -1.45
CA THR A 113 3.88 -9.15 -1.81
C THR A 113 3.59 -8.11 -0.74
N GLY A 114 2.89 -7.05 -1.12
CA GLY A 114 2.50 -6.04 -0.15
C GLY A 114 1.24 -5.32 -0.57
N THR A 115 0.53 -4.79 0.42
CA THR A 115 -0.62 -3.92 0.20
C THR A 115 -0.50 -2.66 1.03
N ALA A 116 -1.05 -1.57 0.53
CA ALA A 116 -1.02 -0.28 1.18
C ALA A 116 -2.32 0.46 0.84
N THR A 117 -2.87 1.23 1.78
CA THR A 117 -4.07 2.03 1.56
C THR A 117 -3.73 3.51 1.69
N ILE A 118 -4.20 4.33 0.76
CA ILE A 118 -4.12 5.79 0.89
C ILE A 118 -5.55 6.31 0.99
N SER A 119 -5.86 6.97 2.11
CA SER A 119 -7.20 7.51 2.33
C SER A 119 -7.57 8.58 1.31
N TYR A 120 -8.86 8.71 1.01
CA TYR A 120 -9.36 9.73 0.09
C TYR A 120 -9.05 11.15 0.56
N ASP A 121 -9.09 11.39 1.88
CA ASP A 121 -8.72 12.67 2.48
C ASP A 121 -7.26 13.02 2.21
N GLU A 122 -6.37 12.02 2.31
CA GLU A 122 -4.95 12.21 2.03
C GLU A 122 -4.71 12.51 0.54
N LEU A 123 -5.39 11.78 -0.35
CA LEU A 123 -5.35 12.06 -1.79
C LEU A 123 -5.87 13.47 -2.12
N MET A 124 -6.89 13.95 -1.41
CA MET A 124 -7.41 15.32 -1.58
C MET A 124 -6.45 16.42 -1.13
N LYS A 125 -5.58 16.16 -0.14
CA LYS A 125 -4.54 17.12 0.27
C LYS A 125 -3.48 17.28 -0.81
N THR A 126 -3.14 16.19 -1.50
CA THR A 126 -2.14 16.19 -2.58
C THR A 126 -2.73 16.66 -3.91
N ALA A 127 -3.99 16.29 -4.20
CA ALA A 127 -4.70 16.80 -5.36
C ALA A 127 -4.92 18.30 -5.18
N LYS A 128 -4.28 19.12 -6.03
CA LYS A 128 -4.40 20.59 -6.04
C LYS A 128 -5.87 20.96 -6.23
N SER A 129 -6.63 21.05 -5.14
CA SER A 129 -8.06 21.34 -5.07
C SER A 129 -8.38 22.81 -5.41
N GLN A 130 -7.55 23.44 -6.23
CA GLN A 130 -7.73 24.79 -6.71
C GLN A 130 -8.79 24.80 -7.81
N PRO A 131 -9.72 25.77 -7.80
CA PRO A 131 -10.64 25.95 -8.90
C PRO A 131 -9.89 26.13 -10.21
N THR A 132 -10.11 25.23 -11.16
CA THR A 132 -9.54 25.29 -12.50
C THR A 132 -10.57 25.89 -13.45
N ASP A 133 -10.18 26.90 -14.22
CA ASP A 133 -11.04 27.49 -15.25
C ASP A 133 -11.16 26.49 -16.42
N ILE A 134 -12.38 26.06 -16.70
CA ILE A 134 -12.69 25.13 -17.78
C ILE A 134 -13.30 25.84 -19.00
N GLY A 135 -13.28 27.18 -19.00
CA GLY A 135 -13.74 28.05 -20.08
C GLY A 135 -15.13 28.64 -19.84
N LEU A 136 -15.48 29.66 -20.65
CA LEU A 136 -16.80 30.31 -20.65
C LEU A 136 -17.23 30.90 -19.30
N GLY A 137 -16.27 31.29 -18.44
CA GLY A 137 -16.56 31.80 -17.09
C GLY A 137 -16.93 30.72 -16.07
N ILE A 138 -16.67 29.45 -16.39
CA ILE A 138 -16.96 28.28 -15.56
C ILE A 138 -15.67 27.75 -14.93
N ARG A 139 -15.74 27.46 -13.63
CA ARG A 139 -14.67 26.83 -12.87
C ARG A 139 -15.11 25.48 -12.35
N ALA A 140 -14.19 24.53 -12.33
CA ALA A 140 -14.36 23.21 -11.73
C ALA A 140 -13.38 23.02 -10.58
N LYS A 141 -13.84 22.40 -9.50
CA LYS A 141 -13.02 22.05 -8.35
C LYS A 141 -13.39 20.66 -7.85
N VAL A 142 -12.40 19.80 -7.62
CA VAL A 142 -12.63 18.54 -6.89
C VAL A 142 -12.94 18.87 -5.44
N VAL A 143 -14.08 18.38 -4.95
CA VAL A 143 -14.59 18.62 -3.59
C VAL A 143 -14.75 17.33 -2.80
N GLY A 144 -14.56 16.17 -3.42
CA GLY A 144 -14.64 14.88 -2.73
C GLY A 144 -14.10 13.74 -3.58
N LEU A 145 -13.51 12.75 -2.92
CA LEU A 145 -13.16 11.44 -3.45
C LEU A 145 -13.84 10.37 -2.58
N SER A 146 -14.35 9.31 -3.19
CA SER A 146 -15.04 8.23 -2.48
C SER A 146 -15.06 6.96 -3.31
N ASP A 147 -15.49 5.85 -2.71
CA ASP A 147 -15.70 4.60 -3.45
C ASP A 147 -16.85 4.74 -4.48
N GLY A 148 -16.54 4.38 -5.72
CA GLY A 148 -17.49 4.31 -6.83
C GLY A 148 -18.06 2.90 -7.06
N GLY A 149 -17.55 1.90 -6.34
CA GLY A 149 -17.85 0.49 -6.56
C GLY A 149 -17.07 -0.10 -7.73
N ASN A 150 -16.93 -1.43 -7.74
CA ASN A 150 -16.21 -2.18 -8.79
C ASN A 150 -14.76 -1.68 -9.02
N GLY A 151 -14.07 -1.25 -7.96
CA GLY A 151 -12.69 -0.75 -8.04
C GLY A 151 -12.54 0.66 -8.62
N LYS A 152 -13.64 1.39 -8.84
CA LYS A 152 -13.65 2.74 -9.43
C LYS A 152 -13.71 3.83 -8.36
N ILE A 153 -13.05 4.95 -8.61
CA ILE A 153 -13.10 6.13 -7.73
C ILE A 153 -14.26 7.02 -8.17
N LYS A 154 -15.13 7.40 -7.23
CA LYS A 154 -16.15 8.44 -7.44
C LYS A 154 -15.56 9.79 -7.06
N VAL A 155 -15.43 10.67 -8.04
CA VAL A 155 -14.90 12.02 -7.92
C VAL A 155 -16.06 13.01 -7.90
N ALA A 156 -16.23 13.76 -6.82
CA ALA A 156 -17.20 14.85 -6.73
C ALA A 156 -16.53 16.16 -7.20
N VAL A 157 -17.08 16.76 -8.25
CA VAL A 157 -16.59 18.00 -8.86
C VAL A 157 -17.64 19.08 -8.70
N LYS A 158 -17.30 20.15 -7.98
CA LYS A 158 -18.10 21.36 -7.90
C LYS A 158 -17.83 22.21 -9.14
N VAL A 159 -18.88 22.48 -9.91
CA VAL A 159 -18.86 23.35 -11.08
C VAL A 159 -19.58 24.64 -10.72
N SER A 160 -18.88 25.77 -10.80
CA SER A 160 -19.42 27.08 -10.48
C SER A 160 -19.00 28.14 -11.49
N GLY A 161 -19.85 29.15 -11.72
CA GLY A 161 -19.54 30.22 -12.66
C GLY A 161 -20.79 30.85 -13.26
N THR A 162 -20.59 31.60 -14.34
CA THR A 162 -21.68 32.27 -15.05
C THR A 162 -21.60 31.96 -16.54
N VAL A 163 -22.56 31.19 -17.04
CA VAL A 163 -22.63 30.85 -18.47
C VAL A 163 -23.18 32.04 -19.25
N ALA A 164 -22.53 32.36 -20.37
CA ALA A 164 -22.89 33.47 -21.25
C ALA A 164 -23.03 34.83 -20.51
N GLY A 165 -22.31 35.00 -19.40
CA GLY A 165 -22.31 36.23 -18.60
C GLY A 165 -23.60 36.54 -17.83
N ALA A 166 -24.63 35.68 -17.91
CA ALA A 166 -25.94 35.95 -17.31
C ALA A 166 -26.50 34.84 -16.42
N ILE A 167 -26.12 33.58 -16.64
CA ILE A 167 -26.75 32.43 -15.96
C ILE A 167 -25.80 31.87 -14.90
N PRO A 168 -26.06 32.09 -13.59
CA PRO A 168 -25.24 31.51 -12.54
C PRO A 168 -25.44 29.99 -12.49
N ILE A 169 -24.33 29.28 -12.31
CA ILE A 169 -24.30 27.85 -12.06
C ILE A 169 -23.54 27.59 -10.76
N ASP A 170 -24.12 26.76 -9.90
CA ASP A 170 -23.45 26.14 -8.76
C ASP A 170 -24.03 24.74 -8.60
N ARG A 171 -23.30 23.72 -9.07
CA ARG A 171 -23.71 22.32 -8.99
C ARG A 171 -22.52 21.43 -8.69
N THR A 172 -22.77 20.38 -7.92
CA THR A 172 -21.81 19.29 -7.75
C THR A 172 -22.21 18.13 -8.65
N VAL A 173 -21.25 17.65 -9.44
CA VAL A 173 -21.42 16.48 -10.32
C VAL A 173 -20.47 15.38 -9.87
N SER A 174 -20.89 14.13 -10.03
CA SER A 174 -20.06 12.96 -9.72
C SER A 174 -19.57 12.30 -11.00
N VAL A 175 -18.27 12.02 -11.07
CA VAL A 175 -17.61 11.32 -12.17
C VAL A 175 -17.07 10.01 -11.63
N LEU A 176 -17.36 8.90 -12.31
CA LEU A 176 -16.71 7.63 -12.02
C LEU A 176 -15.41 7.54 -12.81
N SER A 177 -14.32 7.22 -12.12
CA SER A 177 -12.98 7.10 -12.70
C SER A 177 -12.46 5.68 -12.49
N THR A 178 -12.06 5.02 -13.58
CA THR A 178 -11.32 3.77 -13.53
C THR A 178 -9.86 4.08 -13.22
N VAL A 179 -9.25 3.29 -12.33
CA VAL A 179 -7.81 3.31 -12.09
C VAL A 179 -7.22 2.01 -12.64
N SER A 180 -6.16 2.12 -13.43
CA SER A 180 -5.46 0.98 -14.02
C SER A 180 -3.96 1.15 -13.92
N VAL A 181 -3.26 0.02 -13.78
CA VAL A 181 -1.79 -0.02 -13.82
C VAL A 181 -1.35 -0.50 -15.19
N VAL A 182 -0.66 0.35 -15.94
CA VAL A 182 -0.14 0.02 -17.27
C VAL A 182 1.34 0.36 -17.31
N ASN A 183 2.21 -0.63 -17.56
CA ASN A 183 3.67 -0.44 -17.64
C ASN A 183 4.27 0.33 -16.43
N ASN A 184 3.91 -0.07 -15.20
CA ASN A 184 4.31 0.59 -13.94
C ASN A 184 3.81 2.05 -13.78
N LYS A 185 2.86 2.49 -14.62
CA LYS A 185 2.18 3.78 -14.48
C LYS A 185 0.80 3.57 -13.91
N VAL A 186 0.42 4.44 -12.98
CA VAL A 186 -0.98 4.55 -12.54
C VAL A 186 -1.68 5.47 -13.52
N GLU A 187 -2.62 4.92 -14.26
CA GLU A 187 -3.52 5.65 -15.15
C GLU A 187 -4.88 5.77 -14.47
N VAL A 188 -5.35 7.00 -14.26
CA VAL A 188 -6.73 7.27 -13.85
C VAL A 188 -7.46 7.77 -15.08
N ARG A 189 -8.62 7.19 -15.41
CA ARG A 189 -9.42 7.55 -16.58
C ARG A 189 -10.86 7.77 -16.17
N ALA A 190 -11.45 8.90 -16.54
CA ALA A 190 -12.87 9.13 -16.32
C ALA A 190 -13.70 8.26 -17.28
N ASP A 191 -14.61 7.45 -16.73
CA ASP A 191 -15.49 6.58 -17.51
C ASP A 191 -16.73 7.32 -18.01
N SER A 192 -17.31 8.15 -17.15
CA SER A 192 -18.54 8.87 -17.42
C SER A 192 -18.36 10.35 -17.13
N LEU A 193 -18.24 11.15 -18.19
CA LEU A 193 -18.37 12.58 -18.08
C LEU A 193 -19.86 12.92 -18.15
N PRO A 194 -20.45 13.59 -17.14
CA PRO A 194 -21.83 14.02 -17.24
C PRO A 194 -21.95 14.98 -18.42
N SER A 195 -22.76 14.62 -19.42
CA SER A 195 -23.13 15.53 -20.50
C SER A 195 -23.93 16.67 -19.87
N VAL A 196 -23.28 17.81 -19.62
CA VAL A 196 -23.97 19.00 -19.14
C VAL A 196 -24.78 19.55 -20.31
N ALA A 197 -26.07 19.24 -20.34
CA ALA A 197 -26.99 19.68 -21.38
C ALA A 197 -26.84 21.20 -21.60
N GLY A 198 -26.45 21.59 -22.83
CA GLY A 198 -26.29 22.99 -23.25
C GLY A 198 -24.87 23.57 -23.16
N LEU A 199 -23.89 22.85 -22.63
CA LEU A 199 -22.48 23.25 -22.68
C LEU A 199 -21.73 22.25 -23.56
N GLY A 200 -21.46 22.63 -24.81
CA GLY A 200 -20.61 21.87 -25.73
C GLY A 200 -19.16 21.85 -25.29
N LEU A 201 -18.88 21.37 -24.08
CA LEU A 201 -17.53 21.12 -23.59
C LEU A 201 -17.01 19.94 -24.38
N ALA A 202 -15.99 20.17 -25.22
CA ALA A 202 -15.32 19.11 -25.97
C ALA A 202 -14.82 18.04 -24.99
N GLU A 203 -15.25 16.79 -25.17
CA GLU A 203 -14.84 15.64 -24.34
C GLU A 203 -13.32 15.58 -24.14
N ASP A 204 -12.56 15.95 -25.17
CA ASP A 204 -11.09 15.96 -25.18
C ASP A 204 -10.48 16.91 -24.13
N ARG A 205 -11.14 18.05 -23.83
CA ARG A 205 -10.63 19.03 -22.87
C ARG A 205 -10.84 18.60 -21.42
N VAL A 206 -11.93 17.88 -21.15
CA VAL A 206 -12.19 17.32 -19.82
C VAL A 206 -11.29 16.11 -19.55
N ARG A 207 -11.07 15.26 -20.57
CA ARG A 207 -10.09 14.16 -20.52
C ARG A 207 -8.69 14.63 -20.16
N THR A 208 -8.28 15.82 -20.58
CA THR A 208 -6.93 16.35 -20.25
C THR A 208 -6.75 16.62 -18.74
N ILE A 209 -7.84 16.84 -17.99
CA ILE A 209 -7.82 17.12 -16.55
C ILE A 209 -8.11 15.84 -15.74
N THR A 210 -8.94 14.94 -16.27
CA THR A 210 -9.31 13.70 -15.59
C THR A 210 -8.35 12.54 -15.85
N ASP A 211 -7.69 12.52 -17.01
CA ASP A 211 -6.75 11.48 -17.37
C ASP A 211 -5.37 11.86 -16.79
N PHE A 212 -5.06 11.29 -15.63
CA PHE A 212 -3.78 11.50 -14.95
C PHE A 212 -2.93 10.25 -15.08
N GLN A 213 -1.68 10.43 -15.51
CA GLN A 213 -0.67 9.38 -15.53
C GLN A 213 0.45 9.76 -14.57
N GLN A 214 0.58 9.02 -13.47
CA GLN A 214 1.76 9.12 -12.61
C GLN A 214 2.66 7.93 -12.90
N VAL A 215 3.88 8.22 -13.33
CA VAL A 215 4.93 7.21 -13.38
C VAL A 215 5.38 6.94 -11.94
N ILE A 216 5.30 5.69 -11.51
CA ILE A 216 5.97 5.28 -10.28
C ILE A 216 7.36 4.78 -10.71
N ASP A 217 8.31 5.72 -10.77
CA ASP A 217 9.70 5.38 -11.12
C ASP A 217 10.29 4.49 -10.02
N GLN A 218 10.75 3.31 -10.47
CA GLN A 218 11.53 2.29 -9.74
C GLN A 218 11.22 2.17 -8.24
N LEU A 219 10.20 1.37 -7.91
CA LEU A 219 10.02 0.88 -6.54
C LEU A 219 11.32 0.16 -6.10
N PRO A 220 11.83 0.44 -4.89
CA PRO A 220 13.09 -0.11 -4.43
C PRO A 220 13.00 -1.64 -4.25
N GLY A 221 14.17 -2.29 -4.24
CA GLY A 221 14.27 -3.70 -3.86
C GLY A 221 13.64 -4.69 -4.83
N GLY A 222 13.45 -4.37 -6.11
CA GLY A 222 12.94 -5.33 -7.11
C GLY A 222 11.41 -5.53 -7.05
N ILE A 223 10.70 -4.66 -6.35
CA ILE A 223 9.25 -4.67 -6.24
C ILE A 223 8.62 -3.99 -7.47
N LYS A 224 7.44 -4.45 -7.89
CA LYS A 224 6.64 -3.90 -8.98
C LYS A 224 5.22 -3.67 -8.52
N LEU A 225 4.60 -2.65 -9.09
CA LEU A 225 3.18 -2.37 -8.87
C LEU A 225 2.34 -3.46 -9.56
N ALA A 226 1.53 -4.16 -8.78
CA ALA A 226 0.66 -5.23 -9.29
C ALA A 226 -0.74 -4.70 -9.62
N LYS A 227 -1.33 -3.93 -8.71
CA LYS A 227 -2.71 -3.44 -8.85
C LYS A 227 -2.93 -2.14 -8.07
N VAL A 228 -3.82 -1.29 -8.57
CA VAL A 228 -4.35 -0.13 -7.85
C VAL A 228 -5.85 -0.12 -8.08
N GLU A 229 -6.64 -0.01 -7.01
CA GLU A 229 -8.09 0.03 -7.08
C GLU A 229 -8.71 0.87 -5.96
N ALA A 230 -9.91 1.39 -6.22
CA ALA A 230 -10.71 2.01 -5.17
C ALA A 230 -11.22 0.96 -4.18
N ALA A 231 -11.14 1.28 -2.90
CA ALA A 231 -11.72 0.56 -1.78
C ALA A 231 -12.60 1.52 -0.96
N GLU A 232 -13.33 0.97 0.01
CA GLU A 232 -14.28 1.74 0.83
C GLU A 232 -13.61 2.93 1.54
N ASN A 233 -12.41 2.71 2.09
CA ASN A 233 -11.70 3.69 2.93
C ASN A 233 -10.60 4.47 2.19
N GLY A 234 -10.39 4.23 0.90
CA GLY A 234 -9.31 4.86 0.15
C GLY A 234 -8.94 4.10 -1.12
N VAL A 235 -7.75 4.36 -1.63
CA VAL A 235 -7.19 3.63 -2.78
C VAL A 235 -6.25 2.55 -2.24
N LYS A 236 -6.55 1.29 -2.56
CA LYS A 236 -5.70 0.15 -2.23
C LYS A 236 -4.69 -0.07 -3.35
N ILE A 237 -3.44 -0.16 -2.95
CA ILE A 237 -2.28 -0.41 -3.80
C ILE A 237 -1.77 -1.80 -3.44
N SER A 238 -1.43 -2.60 -4.45
CA SER A 238 -0.84 -3.93 -4.28
C SER A 238 0.45 -4.01 -5.09
N VAL A 239 1.47 -4.60 -4.49
CA VAL A 239 2.80 -4.74 -5.08
C VAL A 239 3.28 -6.20 -4.99
N GLN A 240 4.16 -6.58 -5.91
CA GLN A 240 4.80 -7.90 -5.93
C GLN A 240 6.24 -7.78 -6.40
N GLY A 241 7.13 -8.62 -5.87
CA GLY A 241 8.54 -8.66 -6.23
C GLY A 241 9.13 -10.06 -6.12
N SER A 242 10.24 -10.27 -6.81
CA SER A 242 11.07 -11.47 -6.74
C SER A 242 12.50 -11.05 -6.41
N ASP A 243 13.21 -11.84 -5.61
CA ASP A 243 14.57 -11.55 -5.15
C ASP A 243 14.67 -10.16 -4.48
N VAL A 244 13.77 -9.93 -3.53
CA VAL A 244 13.57 -8.62 -2.91
C VAL A 244 14.59 -8.41 -1.79
N LYS A 245 15.44 -7.39 -1.93
CA LYS A 245 16.40 -7.02 -0.89
C LYS A 245 15.67 -6.32 0.26
N LEU A 246 15.73 -6.90 1.45
CA LEU A 246 15.05 -6.40 2.65
C LEU A 246 15.98 -5.55 3.53
N ALA A 247 17.25 -5.91 3.60
CA ALA A 247 18.24 -5.24 4.44
C ALA A 247 19.65 -5.32 3.85
N GLY A 248 20.48 -4.33 4.21
CA GLY A 248 21.88 -4.17 3.83
C GLY A 248 22.12 -3.30 2.61
#